data_AF-A0A4Y4C4K2-F1
#
_entry.id   AF-A0A4Y4C4K2-F1
#
_cell.length_a   1.000
_cell.length_b   1.000
_cell.length_c   1.000
_cell.angle_alpha   90.00
_cell.angle_beta   90.00
_cell.angle_gamma   90.00
#
_symmetry.space_group_name_H-M   'P 1'
#
loop_
_entity.id
_entity.type
_entity.pdbx_description
1 polymer ?
#
loop_
_entity_poly.entity_id
_entity_poly.type
_entity_poly.pdbx_seq_one_letter_code
_entity_poly.pdbx_strand_id
1 'polypeptide(L)'
;MSSKSWKKKKKAAGKAKKSRAAKRSGRKTTPQPSAGHVSAPVRRSSAPAYFNTEDLDRKLQGDTAPVADATTEPAVTPAPDAVAETVETAEPAAPAVDAPELPYTALSTPQLLQLRIDLKGAKPPIWRRVEVRSDLTLDAVHRVIQAAFGWSDAHAHRFSLEGDTALPEAQVRLDETIQETGDSLRYLYDDTDNWDHQIKLEKILDTTVPADTPDASVTGGRRATPPENCGGLLTEAELVEVLDDPAHFDVAEANARLH
;
A
#
# COMPACT_ATOMS: atom_id res chain seq x y z
N MET A 1 42.48 -22.94 20.92
CA MET A 1 43.40 -21.79 21.03
C MET A 1 42.85 -20.67 20.13
N SER A 2 41.97 -19.83 20.68
CA SER A 2 42.24 -18.43 21.05
C SER A 2 42.42 -17.46 19.87
N SER A 3 41.31 -16.78 19.56
CA SER A 3 41.11 -15.33 19.37
C SER A 3 42.19 -14.47 18.66
N LYS A 4 41.72 -13.60 17.75
CA LYS A 4 42.12 -12.19 17.53
C LYS A 4 41.18 -11.56 16.49
N SER A 5 40.23 -10.71 16.88
CA SER A 5 40.36 -9.26 17.06
C SER A 5 40.42 -8.47 15.74
N TRP A 6 39.32 -7.81 15.37
CA TRP A 6 39.35 -6.69 14.42
C TRP A 6 38.94 -5.40 15.14
N LYS A 7 39.83 -4.41 15.12
CA LYS A 7 39.72 -3.12 15.80
C LYS A 7 39.02 -2.07 14.95
N LYS A 8 38.22 -1.25 15.64
CA LYS A 8 37.74 0.09 15.26
C LYS A 8 38.87 0.98 14.69
N LYS A 9 38.56 1.78 13.67
CA LYS A 9 39.27 3.04 13.37
C LYS A 9 38.28 4.19 13.18
N LYS A 10 38.25 5.09 14.17
CA LYS A 10 37.80 6.48 14.02
C LYS A 10 38.94 7.31 13.44
N LYS A 11 38.63 8.27 12.57
CA LYS A 11 39.42 9.50 12.44
C LYS A 11 38.49 10.71 12.37
N ALA A 12 38.80 11.69 13.20
CA ALA A 12 38.25 13.03 13.21
C ALA A 12 39.33 14.02 12.76
N ALA A 13 38.92 15.05 12.03
CA ALA A 13 39.52 16.39 11.91
C ALA A 13 38.54 17.21 11.03
N GLY A 14 38.05 18.40 11.34
CA GLY A 14 38.44 19.40 12.33
C GLY A 14 38.91 20.69 11.62
N LYS A 15 38.17 21.80 11.86
CA LYS A 15 38.42 23.23 11.56
C LYS A 15 37.76 23.79 10.28
N ALA A 16 37.31 25.04 10.18
CA ALA A 16 36.88 26.09 11.12
C ALA A 16 36.36 27.29 10.29
N LYS A 17 35.28 27.92 10.77
CA LYS A 17 34.86 29.35 10.69
C LYS A 17 35.27 30.22 9.49
N LYS A 18 34.27 30.92 8.92
CA LYS A 18 34.28 32.40 8.81
C LYS A 18 32.86 32.98 8.76
N SER A 19 32.65 33.96 9.64
CA SER A 19 31.49 34.82 9.84
C SER A 19 31.40 35.96 8.82
N ARG A 20 30.19 36.41 8.46
CA ARG A 20 29.86 37.85 8.44
C ARG A 20 28.35 38.09 8.46
N ALA A 21 27.93 38.84 9.48
CA ALA A 21 26.63 39.48 9.58
C ALA A 21 26.59 40.72 8.65
N ALA A 22 25.40 41.01 8.10
CA ALA A 22 25.03 42.34 7.64
C ALA A 22 23.62 42.66 8.12
N LYS A 23 23.57 43.54 9.12
CA LYS A 23 22.40 44.20 9.68
C LYS A 23 22.03 45.35 8.73
N ARG A 24 20.78 45.42 8.26
CA ARG A 24 20.16 46.70 7.85
C ARG A 24 18.74 46.77 8.36
N SER A 25 18.53 47.69 9.30
CA SER A 25 17.28 48.42 9.51
C SER A 25 16.79 48.98 8.18
N GLY A 26 15.51 49.10 7.86
CA GLY A 26 14.28 49.07 8.63
C GLY A 26 13.32 50.06 7.95
N ARG A 27 12.03 49.75 7.86
CA ARG A 27 10.96 50.75 7.87
C ARG A 27 9.62 50.06 8.07
N LYS A 28 8.95 50.41 9.17
CA LYS A 28 7.54 50.15 9.42
C LYS A 28 6.73 51.10 8.52
N THR A 29 5.76 50.57 7.78
CA THR A 29 4.62 51.33 7.26
C THR A 29 3.41 50.41 7.13
N THR A 30 2.41 50.65 7.98
CA THR A 30 0.99 50.36 7.75
C THR A 30 0.22 51.35 8.63
N PRO A 31 -1.09 51.64 8.39
CA PRO A 31 -1.95 51.23 7.27
C PRO A 31 -2.81 52.38 6.69
N GLN A 32 -3.52 52.16 5.58
CA GLN A 32 -4.93 52.55 5.45
C GLN A 32 -5.62 51.94 4.21
N PRO A 33 -6.96 51.83 4.22
CA PRO A 33 -7.71 50.85 3.43
C PRO A 33 -8.43 51.50 2.23
N SER A 34 -8.69 50.71 1.17
CA SER A 34 -9.80 51.02 0.28
C SER A 34 -10.25 49.84 -0.56
N ALA A 35 -11.57 49.72 -0.61
CA ALA A 35 -12.40 49.23 -1.69
C ALA A 35 -12.46 47.71 -1.91
N GLY A 36 -13.65 47.19 -1.61
CA GLY A 36 -14.05 45.81 -1.85
C GLY A 36 -13.93 45.41 -3.31
N HIS A 37 -13.67 44.12 -3.49
CA HIS A 37 -14.00 43.42 -4.71
C HIS A 37 -14.98 42.30 -4.38
N VAL A 38 -16.13 42.48 -5.00
CA VAL A 38 -17.29 41.65 -5.23
C VAL A 38 -16.99 40.15 -5.21
N SER A 39 -17.72 39.41 -4.37
CA SER A 39 -17.83 37.95 -4.43
C SER A 39 -18.38 37.53 -5.79
N ALA A 40 -17.58 36.79 -6.56
CA ALA A 40 -18.08 35.95 -7.64
C ALA A 40 -18.48 34.58 -7.07
N PRO A 41 -19.61 33.99 -7.48
CA PRO A 41 -20.04 32.70 -6.97
C PRO A 41 -19.09 31.59 -7.42
N VAL A 42 -18.62 30.81 -6.45
CA VAL A 42 -17.94 29.52 -6.66
C VAL A 42 -18.92 28.62 -7.41
N ARG A 43 -18.65 28.39 -8.69
CA ARG A 43 -19.29 27.31 -9.44
C ARG A 43 -18.83 26.02 -8.80
N ARG A 44 -19.77 25.24 -8.24
CA ARG A 44 -19.53 23.83 -7.93
C ARG A 44 -19.20 23.14 -9.26
N SER A 45 -17.91 22.87 -9.47
CA SER A 45 -17.50 21.96 -10.51
C SER A 45 -17.87 20.56 -10.07
N SER A 46 -18.78 19.95 -10.83
CA SER A 46 -19.03 18.52 -10.82
C SER A 46 -17.71 17.77 -10.97
N ALA A 47 -17.44 16.80 -10.10
CA ALA A 47 -16.40 15.80 -10.33
C ALA A 47 -16.67 15.08 -11.66
N PRO A 48 -15.66 14.82 -12.50
CA PRO A 48 -15.82 13.83 -13.55
C PRO A 48 -15.79 12.44 -12.92
N ALA A 49 -16.76 11.61 -13.29
CA ALA A 49 -16.77 10.19 -12.98
C ALA A 49 -15.52 9.55 -13.59
N TYR A 50 -14.73 8.88 -12.77
CA TYR A 50 -13.68 7.99 -13.26
C TYR A 50 -14.32 6.96 -14.19
N PHE A 51 -13.69 6.80 -15.37
CA PHE A 51 -14.06 5.86 -16.41
C PHE A 51 -14.27 4.46 -15.81
N ASN A 52 -15.49 3.95 -15.88
CA ASN A 52 -15.83 2.61 -15.42
C ASN A 52 -15.38 1.60 -16.48
N THR A 53 -14.55 0.63 -16.11
CA THR A 53 -13.95 -0.39 -17.01
C THR A 53 -14.98 -1.34 -17.62
N GLU A 54 -16.23 -1.35 -17.10
CA GLU A 54 -17.34 -2.16 -17.62
C GLU A 54 -17.84 -1.75 -19.02
N ASP A 55 -17.49 -0.55 -19.52
CA ASP A 55 -17.90 -0.09 -20.86
C ASP A 55 -16.97 -0.60 -21.98
N LEU A 56 -15.77 -1.12 -21.64
CA LEU A 56 -14.85 -1.71 -22.62
C LEU A 56 -15.20 -3.16 -22.94
N ASP A 57 -15.62 -3.93 -21.93
CA ASP A 57 -15.98 -5.36 -22.08
C ASP A 57 -17.24 -5.56 -22.94
N ARG A 58 -18.15 -4.57 -22.95
CA ARG A 58 -19.38 -4.62 -23.75
C ARG A 58 -19.14 -4.46 -25.26
N LYS A 59 -17.98 -3.93 -25.66
CA LYS A 59 -17.62 -3.75 -27.09
C LYS A 59 -16.88 -4.93 -27.69
N LEU A 60 -16.52 -5.95 -26.89
CA LEU A 60 -15.73 -7.10 -27.33
C LEU A 60 -16.48 -8.43 -27.30
N GLN A 61 -17.71 -8.48 -26.78
CA GLN A 61 -18.55 -9.68 -26.82
C GLN A 61 -19.55 -9.60 -27.99
N GLY A 62 -19.19 -10.27 -29.07
CA GLY A 62 -20.04 -10.45 -30.24
C GLY A 62 -21.34 -11.19 -29.92
N ASP A 63 -22.38 -10.82 -30.65
CA ASP A 63 -23.71 -11.40 -30.69
C ASP A 63 -23.70 -12.94 -30.64
N THR A 64 -24.31 -13.51 -29.60
CA THR A 64 -25.01 -14.79 -29.71
C THR A 64 -26.30 -14.73 -28.90
N ALA A 65 -27.43 -14.86 -29.60
CA ALA A 65 -28.76 -14.92 -29.02
C ALA A 65 -29.03 -16.30 -28.41
N PRO A 66 -29.72 -16.41 -27.26
CA PRO A 66 -30.26 -17.67 -26.80
C PRO A 66 -31.71 -17.85 -27.30
N VAL A 67 -31.97 -19.03 -27.85
CA VAL A 67 -33.32 -19.54 -28.17
C VAL A 67 -33.94 -20.04 -26.88
N ALA A 68 -35.16 -19.60 -26.60
CA ALA A 68 -35.98 -20.04 -25.47
C ALA A 68 -36.54 -21.45 -25.72
N ASP A 69 -36.61 -22.28 -24.68
CA ASP A 69 -37.73 -23.19 -24.50
C ASP A 69 -38.00 -23.42 -23.01
N ALA A 70 -39.29 -23.42 -22.68
CA ALA A 70 -39.85 -23.51 -21.35
C ALA A 70 -40.56 -24.86 -21.23
N THR A 71 -40.30 -25.65 -20.19
CA THR A 71 -41.32 -26.60 -19.69
C THR A 71 -41.12 -26.86 -18.19
N THR A 72 -42.23 -26.67 -17.50
CA THR A 72 -42.61 -26.86 -16.09
C THR A 72 -42.31 -28.25 -15.50
N GLU A 73 -42.01 -28.28 -14.20
CA GLU A 73 -41.87 -29.47 -13.33
C GLU A 73 -43.18 -30.30 -13.21
N PRO A 74 -43.14 -31.50 -12.58
CA PRO A 74 -43.47 -31.48 -11.16
C PRO A 74 -42.66 -32.44 -10.27
N ALA A 75 -42.69 -32.09 -8.99
CA ALA A 75 -42.11 -32.72 -7.81
C ALA A 75 -42.35 -34.24 -7.65
N VAL A 76 -41.33 -34.92 -7.11
CA VAL A 76 -41.44 -36.21 -6.42
C VAL A 76 -40.66 -36.13 -5.11
N THR A 77 -41.35 -36.40 -4.01
CA THR A 77 -40.85 -36.50 -2.63
C THR A 77 -39.88 -37.68 -2.42
N PRO A 78 -38.98 -37.60 -1.42
CA PRO A 78 -37.86 -38.55 -1.27
C PRO A 78 -38.21 -39.77 -0.41
N ALA A 79 -37.49 -40.88 -0.64
CA ALA A 79 -37.37 -42.00 0.28
C ALA A 79 -35.92 -42.08 0.82
N PRO A 80 -35.72 -42.45 2.09
CA PRO A 80 -34.41 -42.41 2.74
C PRO A 80 -33.70 -43.77 2.60
N ASP A 81 -32.40 -43.78 2.30
CA ASP A 81 -31.56 -44.92 2.64
C ASP A 81 -30.06 -44.57 2.64
N ALA A 82 -29.39 -45.19 3.62
CA ALA A 82 -27.96 -45.46 3.74
C ALA A 82 -27.01 -44.26 4.01
N VAL A 83 -26.78 -44.03 5.30
CA VAL A 83 -25.51 -43.48 5.81
C VAL A 83 -24.36 -44.42 5.46
N ALA A 84 -23.50 -44.00 4.52
CA ALA A 84 -22.16 -44.54 4.36
C ALA A 84 -21.18 -43.56 4.99
N GLU A 85 -20.64 -43.96 6.14
CA GLU A 85 -19.57 -43.29 6.86
C GLU A 85 -18.28 -43.36 6.02
N THR A 86 -18.03 -42.33 5.22
CA THR A 86 -16.74 -42.14 4.57
C THR A 86 -15.77 -41.59 5.60
N VAL A 87 -14.90 -42.45 6.12
CA VAL A 87 -13.71 -42.04 6.87
C VAL A 87 -12.79 -41.33 5.88
N GLU A 88 -12.84 -40.01 5.88
CA GLU A 88 -11.88 -39.14 5.21
C GLU A 88 -10.51 -39.40 5.84
N THR A 89 -9.74 -40.23 5.15
CA THR A 89 -8.36 -40.52 5.53
C THR A 89 -7.59 -39.26 5.21
N ALA A 90 -7.26 -38.48 6.25
CA ALA A 90 -6.44 -37.28 6.13
C ALA A 90 -5.18 -37.62 5.33
N GLU A 91 -5.05 -36.98 4.17
CA GLU A 91 -3.84 -36.99 3.36
C GLU A 91 -2.67 -36.55 4.26
N PRO A 92 -1.54 -37.30 4.30
CA PRO A 92 -0.42 -36.90 5.13
C PRO A 92 0.06 -35.53 4.67
N ALA A 93 0.11 -34.59 5.60
CA ALA A 93 0.66 -33.26 5.39
C ALA A 93 1.98 -33.38 4.63
N ALA A 94 2.04 -32.73 3.46
CA ALA A 94 3.24 -32.63 2.66
C ALA A 94 4.43 -32.23 3.57
N PRO A 95 5.64 -32.75 3.33
CA PRO A 95 6.79 -32.43 4.16
C PRO A 95 6.95 -30.91 4.19
N ALA A 96 7.11 -30.36 5.40
CA ALA A 96 7.32 -28.95 5.62
C ALA A 96 8.48 -28.49 4.71
N VAL A 97 8.13 -27.76 3.66
CA VAL A 97 9.07 -26.86 2.98
C VAL A 97 9.65 -25.98 4.07
N ASP A 98 10.98 -25.83 4.12
CA ASP A 98 11.65 -25.02 5.14
C ASP A 98 10.93 -23.67 5.24
N ALA A 99 10.26 -23.44 6.37
CA ALA A 99 9.57 -22.19 6.61
C ALA A 99 10.60 -21.06 6.52
N PRO A 100 10.27 -19.92 5.90
CA PRO A 100 11.23 -18.84 5.76
C PRO A 100 11.75 -18.41 7.14
N GLU A 101 13.06 -18.22 7.26
CA GLU A 101 13.63 -17.64 8.48
C GLU A 101 13.19 -16.18 8.59
N LEU A 102 12.26 -15.91 9.51
CA LEU A 102 11.78 -14.57 9.81
C LEU A 102 12.71 -13.87 10.81
N PRO A 103 12.94 -12.55 10.68
CA PRO A 103 13.88 -11.81 11.53
C PRO A 103 13.38 -11.67 12.97
N TYR A 104 12.06 -11.76 13.18
CA TYR A 104 11.44 -11.60 14.47
C TYR A 104 10.39 -12.68 14.75
N THR A 105 10.13 -12.91 16.04
CA THR A 105 8.97 -13.63 16.52
C THR A 105 7.79 -12.69 16.68
N ALA A 106 6.56 -13.13 16.41
CA ALA A 106 5.36 -12.32 16.57
C ALA A 106 5.24 -11.70 17.98
N LEU A 107 4.78 -10.46 18.05
CA LEU A 107 4.60 -9.77 19.32
C LEU A 107 3.37 -10.29 20.06
N SER A 108 3.50 -10.47 21.37
CA SER A 108 2.36 -10.84 22.24
C SER A 108 1.35 -9.71 22.42
N THR A 109 1.73 -8.47 22.13
CA THR A 109 0.85 -7.29 22.21
C THR A 109 1.03 -6.47 20.92
N PRO A 110 -0.05 -6.25 20.14
CA PRO A 110 0.02 -5.46 18.93
C PRO A 110 0.44 -4.02 19.19
N GLN A 111 1.20 -3.46 18.25
CA GLN A 111 1.67 -2.08 18.24
C GLN A 111 1.07 -1.33 17.05
N LEU A 112 0.98 -0.01 17.14
CA LEU A 112 0.63 0.84 16.01
C LEU A 112 1.91 1.33 15.34
N LEU A 113 2.11 0.94 14.08
CA LEU A 113 3.32 1.21 13.32
C LEU A 113 3.07 2.31 12.28
N GLN A 114 3.93 3.32 12.23
CA GLN A 114 3.96 4.30 11.14
C GLN A 114 4.92 3.81 10.06
N LEU A 115 4.37 3.39 8.93
CA LEU A 115 5.11 2.95 7.76
C LEU A 115 5.18 4.05 6.70
N ARG A 116 6.30 4.11 5.99
CA ARG A 116 6.43 4.78 4.70
C ARG A 116 6.56 3.76 3.60
N ILE A 117 5.74 3.89 2.58
CA ILE A 117 5.71 3.01 1.41
C ILE A 117 6.09 3.86 0.20
N ASP A 118 7.27 3.62 -0.35
CA ASP A 118 7.79 4.29 -1.54
C ASP A 118 7.64 3.39 -2.76
N LEU A 119 7.09 3.92 -3.86
CA LEU A 119 7.22 3.27 -5.17
C LEU A 119 8.63 3.53 -5.69
N LYS A 120 9.46 2.47 -5.76
CA LYS A 120 10.87 2.58 -6.15
C LYS A 120 10.99 3.08 -7.58
N GLY A 121 12.09 3.79 -7.86
CA GLY A 121 12.40 4.29 -9.20
C GLY A 121 11.61 5.53 -9.63
N ALA A 122 10.44 5.79 -9.04
CA ALA A 122 9.61 6.96 -9.37
C ALA A 122 10.36 8.28 -9.13
N LYS A 123 10.35 9.15 -10.15
CA LYS A 123 11.00 10.47 -10.11
C LYS A 123 10.08 11.52 -10.73
N PRO A 124 9.60 12.50 -9.96
CA PRO A 124 9.73 12.67 -8.51
C PRO A 124 9.08 11.55 -7.67
N PRO A 125 9.41 11.39 -6.37
CA PRO A 125 8.96 10.26 -5.57
C PRO A 125 7.43 10.20 -5.43
N ILE A 126 6.89 9.00 -5.61
CA ILE A 126 5.49 8.63 -5.32
C ILE A 126 5.52 7.76 -4.05
N TRP A 127 4.76 8.17 -3.03
CA TRP A 127 4.81 7.47 -1.73
C TRP A 127 3.54 7.68 -0.90
N ARG A 128 3.32 6.78 0.05
CA ARG A 128 2.24 6.81 1.05
C ARG A 128 2.82 6.63 2.45
N ARG A 129 2.18 7.25 3.45
CA ARG A 129 2.45 7.03 4.87
C ARG A 129 1.18 6.48 5.49
N VAL A 130 1.34 5.36 6.17
CA VAL A 130 0.24 4.57 6.71
C VAL A 130 0.55 4.25 8.16
N GLU A 131 -0.42 4.41 9.03
CA GLU A 131 -0.42 3.84 10.37
C GLU A 131 -1.14 2.51 10.31
N VAL A 132 -0.51 1.44 10.75
CA VAL A 132 -1.03 0.07 10.61
C VAL A 132 -0.78 -0.73 11.87
N ARG A 133 -1.72 -1.59 12.23
CA ARG A 133 -1.54 -2.53 13.33
C ARG A 133 -0.46 -3.56 12.99
N SER A 134 0.41 -3.84 13.95
CA SER A 134 1.54 -4.75 13.75
C SER A 134 1.12 -6.23 13.63
N ASP A 135 -0.08 -6.58 14.09
CA ASP A 135 -0.62 -7.95 14.10
C ASP A 135 -1.36 -8.34 12.82
N LEU A 136 -1.42 -7.46 11.81
CA LEU A 136 -1.98 -7.79 10.51
C LEU A 136 -1.11 -8.82 9.78
N THR A 137 -1.76 -9.75 9.09
CA THR A 137 -1.09 -10.60 8.10
C THR A 137 -0.59 -9.77 6.92
N LEU A 138 0.43 -10.23 6.21
CA LEU A 138 0.91 -9.53 5.02
C LEU A 138 -0.16 -9.46 3.92
N ASP A 139 -1.06 -10.45 3.82
CA ASP A 139 -2.27 -10.39 2.96
C ASP A 139 -3.17 -9.19 3.31
N ALA A 140 -3.38 -8.91 4.60
CA ALA A 140 -4.12 -7.73 5.03
C ALA A 140 -3.36 -6.44 4.73
N VAL A 141 -2.03 -6.44 4.90
CA VAL A 141 -1.16 -5.30 4.52
C VAL A 141 -1.21 -5.04 3.01
N HIS A 142 -1.31 -6.07 2.17
CA HIS A 142 -1.50 -5.92 0.72
C HIS A 142 -2.75 -5.11 0.40
N ARG A 143 -3.91 -5.44 1.00
CA ARG A 143 -5.14 -4.66 0.83
C ARG A 143 -4.97 -3.18 1.22
N VAL A 144 -4.22 -2.92 2.29
CA VAL A 144 -3.89 -1.55 2.73
C VAL A 144 -3.04 -0.81 1.68
N ILE A 145 -2.07 -1.50 1.06
CA ILE A 145 -1.25 -0.92 -0.02
C ILE A 145 -2.13 -0.63 -1.24
N GLN A 146 -2.96 -1.57 -1.67
CA GLN A 146 -3.87 -1.40 -2.81
C GLN A 146 -4.78 -0.17 -2.61
N ALA A 147 -5.41 -0.05 -1.44
CA ALA A 147 -6.26 1.09 -1.11
C ALA A 147 -5.47 2.42 -1.08
N ALA A 148 -4.26 2.44 -0.49
CA ALA A 148 -3.44 3.64 -0.38
C ALA A 148 -2.91 4.12 -1.75
N PHE A 149 -2.69 3.19 -2.69
CA PHE A 149 -2.23 3.49 -4.04
C PHE A 149 -3.37 3.61 -5.06
N GLY A 150 -4.61 3.23 -4.70
CA GLY A 150 -5.78 3.35 -5.57
C GLY A 150 -5.81 2.32 -6.70
N TRP A 151 -5.23 1.15 -6.48
CA TRP A 151 -5.20 0.03 -7.42
C TRP A 151 -6.31 -0.99 -7.11
N SER A 152 -6.59 -1.86 -8.07
CA SER A 152 -7.75 -2.75 -8.07
C SER A 152 -7.45 -4.21 -7.70
N ASP A 153 -6.22 -4.53 -7.33
CA ASP A 153 -5.78 -5.89 -7.02
C ASP A 153 -5.98 -6.88 -8.18
N ALA A 154 -5.76 -6.42 -9.40
CA ALA A 154 -5.93 -7.20 -10.63
C ALA A 154 -4.73 -8.12 -10.96
N HIS A 155 -3.60 -7.94 -10.27
CA HIS A 155 -2.34 -8.61 -10.59
C HIS A 155 -1.74 -9.38 -9.40
N ALA A 156 -0.86 -10.33 -9.69
CA ALA A 156 -0.12 -11.05 -8.66
C ALA A 156 0.81 -10.11 -7.88
N HIS A 157 1.07 -10.47 -6.63
CA HIS A 157 1.98 -9.74 -5.74
C HIS A 157 2.82 -10.67 -4.89
N ARG A 158 3.85 -10.12 -4.24
CA ARG A 158 4.63 -10.82 -3.22
C ARG A 158 5.31 -9.87 -2.24
N PHE A 159 5.51 -10.37 -1.03
CA PHE A 159 6.40 -9.76 -0.03
C PHE A 159 7.72 -10.51 0.07
N SER A 160 8.82 -9.79 0.28
CA SER A 160 10.13 -10.40 0.58
C SER A 160 10.96 -9.53 1.54
N LEU A 161 11.75 -10.17 2.40
CA LEU A 161 12.69 -9.48 3.31
C LEU A 161 13.93 -9.02 2.54
N GLU A 162 14.54 -9.95 1.80
CA GLU A 162 15.69 -9.73 0.94
C GLU A 162 15.57 -10.60 -0.31
N GLY A 163 16.07 -10.10 -1.44
CA GLY A 163 15.98 -10.80 -2.73
C GLY A 163 14.53 -11.04 -3.18
N ASP A 164 14.31 -12.19 -3.83
CA ASP A 164 13.05 -12.54 -4.49
C ASP A 164 12.31 -13.73 -3.85
N THR A 165 12.75 -14.21 -2.69
CA THR A 165 12.04 -15.28 -1.96
C THR A 165 10.77 -14.72 -1.35
N ALA A 166 9.62 -15.17 -1.86
CA ALA A 166 8.31 -14.75 -1.38
C ALA A 166 8.00 -15.32 0.01
N LEU A 167 7.41 -14.47 0.87
CA LEU A 167 6.86 -14.88 2.16
C LEU A 167 5.42 -15.42 2.00
N PRO A 168 5.00 -16.42 2.80
CA PRO A 168 3.62 -16.91 2.81
C PRO A 168 2.71 -15.88 3.51
N GLU A 169 2.20 -14.93 2.75
CA GLU A 169 1.56 -13.71 3.25
C GLU A 169 0.30 -13.90 4.10
N ALA A 170 -0.42 -15.01 3.90
CA ALA A 170 -1.58 -15.37 4.72
C ALA A 170 -1.19 -15.92 6.10
N GLN A 171 0.07 -16.34 6.28
CA GLN A 171 0.56 -16.97 7.50
C GLN A 171 1.52 -16.07 8.29
N VAL A 172 2.20 -15.14 7.62
CA VAL A 172 3.17 -14.23 8.23
C VAL A 172 2.49 -12.92 8.61
N ARG A 173 2.73 -12.47 9.84
CA ARG A 173 2.33 -11.14 10.32
C ARG A 173 3.39 -10.08 10.01
N LEU A 174 2.95 -8.83 9.92
CA LEU A 174 3.83 -7.68 9.73
C LEU A 174 4.91 -7.61 10.82
N ASP A 175 4.55 -7.81 12.08
CA ASP A 175 5.50 -7.79 13.20
C ASP A 175 6.49 -8.95 13.23
N GLU A 176 6.32 -9.99 12.43
CA GLU A 176 7.37 -11.01 12.26
C GLU A 176 8.44 -10.57 11.26
N THR A 177 8.16 -9.52 10.48
CA THR A 177 9.06 -9.00 9.44
C THR A 177 9.74 -7.69 9.82
N ILE A 178 9.07 -6.83 10.60
CA ILE A 178 9.53 -5.49 10.94
C ILE A 178 9.13 -5.18 12.40
N GLN A 179 10.12 -4.86 13.26
CA GLN A 179 9.88 -4.44 14.65
C GLN A 179 10.69 -3.21 15.08
N GLU A 180 11.78 -2.89 14.39
CA GLU A 180 12.67 -1.79 14.74
C GLU A 180 12.58 -0.63 13.74
N THR A 181 12.68 0.60 14.24
CA THR A 181 12.70 1.78 13.36
C THR A 181 13.87 1.70 12.38
N GLY A 182 13.57 1.79 11.08
CA GLY A 182 14.53 1.61 10.00
C GLY A 182 14.45 0.26 9.31
N ASP A 183 13.77 -0.72 9.90
CA ASP A 183 13.45 -1.99 9.24
C ASP A 183 12.68 -1.76 7.95
N SER A 184 12.85 -2.69 7.02
CA SER A 184 12.31 -2.57 5.69
C SER A 184 11.84 -3.89 5.14
N LEU A 185 10.71 -3.85 4.43
CA LEU A 185 10.11 -4.98 3.72
C LEU A 185 9.89 -4.56 2.27
N ARG A 186 10.09 -5.50 1.34
CA ARG A 186 9.78 -5.28 -0.07
C ARG A 186 8.39 -5.82 -0.37
N TYR A 187 7.66 -5.09 -1.19
CA TYR A 187 6.39 -5.53 -1.78
C TYR A 187 6.46 -5.30 -3.28
N LEU A 188 6.31 -6.36 -4.07
CA LEU A 188 6.21 -6.24 -5.52
C LEU A 188 4.77 -6.52 -5.95
N TYR A 189 4.22 -5.62 -6.75
CA TYR A 189 2.92 -5.78 -7.39
C TYR A 189 3.10 -5.80 -8.90
N ASP A 190 2.40 -6.71 -9.58
CA ASP A 190 2.48 -6.96 -11.02
C ASP A 190 3.91 -7.24 -11.51
N ASP A 191 4.23 -8.52 -11.75
CA ASP A 191 5.53 -8.92 -12.32
C ASP A 191 5.77 -8.39 -13.75
N THR A 192 4.73 -7.94 -14.44
CA THR A 192 4.83 -7.41 -15.80
C THR A 192 5.26 -5.95 -15.77
N ASP A 193 4.51 -5.10 -15.07
CA ASP A 193 4.80 -3.67 -14.93
C ASP A 193 5.84 -3.37 -13.83
N ASN A 194 6.14 -4.37 -12.99
CA ASN A 194 7.17 -4.38 -11.96
C ASN A 194 7.06 -3.22 -10.95
N TRP A 195 5.89 -3.09 -10.33
CA TRP A 195 5.63 -2.07 -9.30
C TRP A 195 6.30 -2.42 -7.97
N ASP A 196 7.59 -2.11 -7.86
CA ASP A 196 8.41 -2.41 -6.70
C ASP A 196 8.25 -1.35 -5.61
N HIS A 197 7.78 -1.76 -4.44
CA HIS A 197 7.61 -0.92 -3.27
C HIS A 197 8.63 -1.24 -2.19
N GLN A 198 9.16 -0.19 -1.59
CA GLN A 198 9.88 -0.27 -0.33
C GLN A 198 8.99 0.19 0.81
N ILE A 199 8.69 -0.72 1.72
CA ILE A 199 8.04 -0.44 2.99
C ILE A 199 9.14 -0.20 4.02
N LYS A 200 9.04 0.88 4.80
CA LYS A 200 9.97 1.21 5.88
C LYS A 200 9.22 1.57 7.14
N LEU A 201 9.62 1.01 8.27
CA LEU A 201 9.14 1.44 9.58
C LEU A 201 9.80 2.76 9.97
N GLU A 202 9.01 3.84 9.98
CA GLU A 202 9.48 5.16 10.38
C GLU A 202 9.39 5.37 11.89
N LYS A 203 8.31 4.88 12.52
CA LYS A 203 8.06 5.03 13.96
C LYS A 203 7.14 3.94 14.50
N ILE A 204 7.32 3.62 15.77
CA ILE A 204 6.33 2.91 16.59
C ILE A 204 5.56 3.99 17.35
N LEU A 205 4.26 4.11 17.12
CA LEU A 205 3.42 5.17 17.70
C LEU A 205 2.92 4.77 19.09
N ASP A 206 2.34 3.58 19.18
CA ASP A 206 1.79 3.03 20.41
C ASP A 206 2.25 1.60 20.61
N THR A 207 2.67 1.27 21.83
CA THR A 207 3.14 -0.08 22.18
C THR A 207 2.01 -1.01 22.63
N THR A 208 0.76 -0.51 22.62
CA THR A 208 -0.45 -1.28 22.91
C THR A 208 -1.60 -0.62 22.18
N VAL A 209 -2.27 -1.38 21.31
CA VAL A 209 -3.36 -0.87 20.47
C VAL A 209 -4.71 -1.20 21.11
N PRO A 210 -5.56 -0.20 21.42
CA PRO A 210 -6.95 -0.43 21.84
C PRO A 210 -7.73 -1.24 20.80
N ALA A 211 -8.68 -2.07 21.26
CA ALA A 211 -9.42 -2.99 20.39
C ALA A 211 -10.25 -2.30 19.30
N ASP A 212 -10.65 -1.04 19.52
CA ASP A 212 -11.42 -0.20 18.60
C ASP A 212 -10.54 0.61 17.62
N THR A 213 -9.21 0.46 17.69
CA THR A 213 -8.31 1.11 16.74
C THR A 213 -8.45 0.44 15.36
N PRO A 214 -8.63 1.23 14.28
CA PRO A 214 -8.68 0.69 12.92
C PRO A 214 -7.42 -0.10 12.56
N ASP A 215 -7.57 -1.08 11.67
CA ASP A 215 -6.46 -1.90 11.18
C ASP A 215 -5.38 -1.06 10.50
N ALA A 216 -5.80 -0.06 9.72
CA ALA A 216 -4.91 0.90 9.10
C ALA A 216 -5.57 2.27 8.91
N SER A 217 -4.73 3.30 8.78
CA SER A 217 -5.13 4.62 8.28
C SER A 217 -4.00 5.23 7.46
N VAL A 218 -4.33 5.91 6.37
CA VAL A 218 -3.40 6.70 5.58
C VAL A 218 -3.29 8.08 6.21
N THR A 219 -2.07 8.54 6.49
CA THR A 219 -1.83 9.82 7.16
C THR A 219 -1.02 10.81 6.32
N GLY A 220 -0.53 10.37 5.16
CA GLY A 220 0.10 11.26 4.20
C GLY A 220 0.54 10.54 2.94
N GLY A 221 0.99 11.33 1.98
CA GLY A 221 1.47 10.80 0.71
C GLY A 221 1.83 11.94 -0.24
N ARG A 222 2.30 11.57 -1.42
CA ARG A 222 2.61 12.51 -2.47
C ARG A 222 2.40 11.88 -3.84
N ARG A 223 1.87 12.70 -4.75
CA ARG A 223 1.65 12.41 -6.17
C ARG A 223 0.62 11.32 -6.42
N ALA A 224 0.03 11.41 -7.59
CA ALA A 224 -0.88 10.40 -8.09
C ALA A 224 -0.09 9.11 -8.35
N THR A 225 -0.77 7.99 -8.15
CA THR A 225 -0.22 6.68 -8.52
C THR A 225 -0.34 6.52 -10.04
N PRO A 226 0.65 5.93 -10.73
CA PRO A 226 0.48 5.56 -12.13
C PRO A 226 -0.73 4.62 -12.28
N PRO A 227 -1.57 4.77 -13.33
CA PRO A 227 -2.65 3.83 -13.60
C PRO A 227 -2.11 2.41 -13.75
N GLU A 228 -2.89 1.41 -13.33
CA GLU A 228 -2.55 0.02 -13.63
C GLU A 228 -2.49 -0.19 -15.16
N ASN A 229 -1.61 -1.09 -15.61
CA ASN A 229 -1.42 -1.44 -17.02
C ASN A 229 -0.88 -0.31 -17.90
N CYS A 230 -0.22 0.70 -17.32
CA CYS A 230 0.45 1.74 -18.11
C CYS A 230 1.85 1.32 -18.62
N GLY A 231 2.28 0.07 -18.37
CA GLY A 231 3.56 -0.45 -18.84
C GLY A 231 4.71 -0.19 -17.88
N GLY A 232 4.41 -0.05 -16.58
CA GLY A 232 5.38 0.18 -15.52
C GLY A 232 5.69 1.67 -15.26
N LEU A 233 6.82 1.92 -14.60
CA LEU A 233 7.18 3.26 -14.12
C LEU A 233 7.29 4.28 -15.26
N LEU A 234 6.36 5.22 -15.26
CA LEU A 234 6.36 6.36 -16.16
C LEU A 234 7.23 7.51 -15.64
N THR A 235 7.84 8.25 -16.56
CA THR A 235 8.47 9.54 -16.28
C THR A 235 7.42 10.61 -15.97
N GLU A 236 7.84 11.75 -15.42
CA GLU A 236 6.93 12.91 -15.22
C GLU A 236 6.19 13.29 -16.50
N ALA A 237 6.88 13.33 -17.64
CA ALA A 237 6.31 13.75 -18.91
C ALA A 237 5.20 12.78 -19.35
N GLU A 238 5.45 11.48 -19.21
CA GLU A 238 4.48 10.43 -19.56
C GLU A 238 3.31 10.38 -18.58
N LEU A 239 3.54 10.64 -17.29
CA LEU A 239 2.46 10.71 -16.30
C LEU A 239 1.45 11.81 -16.61
N VAL A 240 1.89 12.97 -17.12
CA VAL A 240 1.00 14.06 -17.53
C VAL A 240 0.11 13.67 -18.71
N GLU A 241 0.53 12.69 -19.53
CA GLU A 241 -0.27 12.21 -20.66
C GLU A 241 -1.40 11.25 -20.23
N VAL A 242 -1.25 10.59 -19.08
CA VAL A 242 -2.19 9.57 -18.58
C VAL A 242 -2.98 10.00 -17.35
N LEU A 243 -2.61 11.10 -16.69
CA LEU A 243 -3.26 11.62 -15.48
C LEU A 243 -3.56 13.12 -15.60
N ASP A 244 -4.77 13.51 -15.20
CA ASP A 244 -5.19 14.91 -15.19
C ASP A 244 -4.38 15.78 -14.22
N ASP A 245 -4.06 15.24 -13.03
CA ASP A 245 -3.22 15.90 -12.02
C ASP A 245 -2.20 14.90 -11.42
N PRO A 246 -0.99 14.79 -12.02
CA PRO A 246 0.06 13.91 -11.52
C PRO A 246 0.57 14.26 -10.12
N ALA A 247 0.30 15.47 -9.62
CA ALA A 247 0.66 15.88 -8.27
C ALA A 247 -0.39 15.50 -7.23
N HIS A 248 -1.60 15.15 -7.66
CA HIS A 248 -2.75 14.90 -6.79
C HIS A 248 -2.52 13.72 -5.85
N PHE A 249 -2.79 13.92 -4.58
CA PHE A 249 -2.97 12.83 -3.62
C PHE A 249 -3.88 13.32 -2.49
N ASP A 250 -4.96 12.59 -2.23
CA ASP A 250 -5.92 12.89 -1.18
C ASP A 250 -5.95 11.79 -0.12
N VAL A 251 -5.70 12.18 1.13
CA VAL A 251 -5.66 11.27 2.28
C VAL A 251 -7.05 10.75 2.64
N ALA A 252 -8.09 11.58 2.52
CA ALA A 252 -9.45 11.17 2.85
C ALA A 252 -9.97 10.17 1.81
N GLU A 253 -9.66 10.37 0.54
CA GLU A 253 -10.01 9.42 -0.53
C GLU A 253 -9.29 8.08 -0.36
N ALA A 254 -8.01 8.09 0.01
CA ALA A 254 -7.27 6.87 0.30
C ALA A 254 -7.86 6.12 1.51
N ASN A 255 -8.24 6.83 2.58
CA ASN A 255 -8.89 6.21 3.73
C ASN A 255 -10.30 5.69 3.42
N ALA A 256 -11.05 6.33 2.52
CA ALA A 256 -12.36 5.85 2.09
C ALA A 256 -12.31 4.50 1.38
N ARG A 257 -11.14 4.11 0.83
CA ARG A 257 -10.91 2.79 0.20
C ARG A 257 -10.51 1.69 1.19
N LEU A 258 -10.23 2.03 2.46
CA LEU A 258 -9.88 1.05 3.50
C LEU A 258 -11.10 0.39 4.15
N HIS A 259 -12.32 0.86 3.85
CA HIS A 259 -13.59 0.49 4.49
C HIS A 259 -14.62 0.04 3.45
#